data_AF-A0A1D1UQU8-F1
#
_entry.id   AF-A0A1D1UQU8-F1
#
_cell.length_a   1.000
_cell.length_b   1.000
_cell.length_c   1.000
_cell.angle_alpha   90.00
_cell.angle_beta   90.00
_cell.angle_gamma   90.00
#
_symmetry.space_group_name_H-M   'P 1'
#
loop_
_entity.id
_entity.type
_entity.pdbx_description
1 polymer ?
#
loop_
_entity_poly.entity_id
_entity_poly.type
_entity_poly.pdbx_seq_one_letter_code
_entity_poly.pdbx_strand_id
1 'polypeptide(L)'
;MSNNARLPPKQDKTVWLAFMDYVQQKELMPVIAFVFSRNRCNELGDMVSSLDLTTQKEKHLINSFFWRVVSRLNESDRDLPQIKRLEYYLERGVGIHHSGILPILKQAAEMLFQEVVVKIFFATERFAMGVNMLARTVVFDSINKHDGLEFRDLRPREYIQMSGRAGRRGLDKTGNVIILGYVHIWEWRLGPSKLDNIVYKLAHASNP
;
A
#
# COMPACT_ATOMS: atom_id res chain seq x y z
N MET A 1 -0.63 16.74 -20.29
CA MET A 1 0.65 16.32 -19.68
C MET A 1 0.33 15.77 -18.30
N SER A 2 0.27 14.44 -18.17
CA SER A 2 -0.09 13.73 -16.94
C SER A 2 1.02 13.87 -15.91
N ASN A 3 0.86 14.79 -14.96
CA ASN A 3 1.84 15.02 -13.90
C ASN A 3 1.66 13.96 -12.82
N ASN A 4 2.23 12.77 -13.06
CA ASN A 4 2.31 11.70 -12.06
C ASN A 4 3.45 12.02 -11.09
N ALA A 5 3.28 13.09 -10.32
CA ALA A 5 4.31 13.57 -9.41
C ALA A 5 4.30 12.70 -8.14
N ARG A 6 4.99 11.57 -8.23
CA ARG A 6 5.36 10.73 -7.09
C ARG A 6 6.09 11.60 -6.07
N LEU A 7 5.74 11.47 -4.79
CA LEU A 7 6.46 12.16 -3.74
C LEU A 7 7.95 11.74 -3.74
N PRO A 8 8.86 12.66 -3.36
CA PRO A 8 10.24 12.29 -3.03
C PRO A 8 10.28 11.13 -2.01
N PRO A 9 11.20 10.16 -2.14
CA PRO A 9 11.19 8.94 -1.32
C PRO A 9 11.13 9.16 0.20
N LYS A 10 11.75 10.24 0.72
CA LYS A 10 11.69 10.59 2.15
C LYS A 10 10.28 11.00 2.60
N GLN A 11 9.60 11.82 1.80
CA GLN A 11 8.25 12.29 2.09
C GLN A 11 7.26 11.12 1.99
N ASP A 12 7.43 10.30 0.95
CA ASP A 12 6.63 9.09 0.73
C ASP A 12 6.71 8.11 1.92
N LYS A 13 7.93 7.81 2.40
CA LYS A 13 8.13 7.02 3.62
C LYS A 13 7.42 7.64 4.83
N THR A 14 7.54 8.96 5.01
CA THR A 14 6.91 9.67 6.13
C THR A 14 5.38 9.52 6.12
N VAL A 15 4.77 9.65 4.94
CA VAL A 15 3.31 9.47 4.78
C VAL A 15 2.90 8.05 5.15
N TRP A 16 3.61 7.04 4.67
CA TRP A 16 3.29 5.64 4.98
C TRP A 16 3.47 5.32 6.45
N LEU A 17 4.52 5.82 7.10
CA LEU A 17 4.71 5.63 8.54
C LEU A 17 3.61 6.33 9.35
N ALA A 18 3.23 7.55 8.99
CA ALA A 18 2.13 8.28 9.63
C ALA A 18 0.77 7.58 9.42
N PHE A 19 0.55 7.03 8.22
CA PHE A 19 -0.63 6.21 7.93
C PHE A 19 -0.66 4.96 8.82
N MET A 20 0.48 4.26 8.96
CA MET A 20 0.57 3.07 9.81
C MET A 20 0.30 3.38 11.28
N ASP A 21 0.82 4.49 11.80
CA ASP A 21 0.53 4.97 13.15
C ASP A 21 -0.96 5.28 13.34
N TYR A 22 -1.57 5.99 12.37
CA TYR A 22 -3.01 6.27 12.39
C TYR A 22 -3.86 4.99 12.43
N VAL A 23 -3.59 4.01 11.54
CA VAL A 23 -4.40 2.77 11.53
C VAL A 23 -4.18 1.94 12.78
N GLN A 24 -3.00 1.99 13.41
CA GLN A 24 -2.74 1.31 14.67
C GLN A 24 -3.53 1.95 15.82
N GLN A 25 -3.45 3.28 15.98
CA GLN A 25 -4.15 4.01 17.04
C GLN A 25 -5.68 3.91 16.94
N LYS A 26 -6.21 3.78 15.72
CA LYS A 26 -7.65 3.59 15.46
C LYS A 26 -8.08 2.13 15.38
N GLU A 27 -7.17 1.20 15.66
CA GLU A 27 -7.38 -0.26 15.58
C GLU A 27 -7.87 -0.75 14.20
N LEU A 28 -7.52 -0.07 13.12
CA LEU A 28 -8.04 -0.30 11.76
C LEU A 28 -7.36 -1.45 11.00
N MET A 29 -6.51 -2.23 11.67
CA MET A 29 -5.87 -3.42 11.12
C MET A 29 -6.79 -4.65 11.15
N PRO A 30 -6.59 -5.65 10.26
CA PRO A 30 -5.57 -5.68 9.20
C PRO A 30 -5.96 -4.83 7.99
N VAL A 31 -4.96 -4.43 7.20
CA VAL A 31 -5.09 -3.51 6.06
C VAL A 31 -4.67 -4.20 4.76
N ILE A 32 -5.48 -4.08 3.70
CA ILE A 32 -5.04 -4.36 2.32
C ILE A 32 -4.72 -3.02 1.64
N ALA A 33 -3.51 -2.89 1.13
CA ALA A 33 -3.06 -1.73 0.36
C ALA A 33 -2.99 -2.10 -1.13
N PHE A 34 -3.89 -1.54 -1.94
CA PHE A 34 -3.85 -1.72 -3.38
C PHE A 34 -2.85 -0.78 -4.03
N VAL A 35 -1.92 -1.39 -4.76
CA VAL A 35 -0.75 -0.74 -5.36
C VAL A 35 -0.59 -1.22 -6.80
N PHE A 36 -0.65 -0.32 -7.78
CA PHE A 36 -0.71 -0.70 -9.20
C PHE A 36 0.65 -0.95 -9.87
N SER A 37 1.67 -1.29 -9.09
CA SER A 37 3.01 -1.65 -9.59
C SER A 37 3.68 -2.68 -8.67
N ARG A 38 4.31 -3.69 -9.29
CA ARG A 38 5.08 -4.73 -8.57
C ARG A 38 6.26 -4.12 -7.81
N ASN A 39 7.00 -3.24 -8.49
CA ASN A 39 8.15 -2.58 -7.90
C ASN A 39 7.73 -1.69 -6.74
N ARG A 40 6.59 -0.99 -6.88
CA ARG A 40 6.05 -0.16 -5.81
C ARG A 40 5.62 -0.98 -4.58
N CYS A 41 5.02 -2.16 -4.76
CA CYS A 41 4.72 -3.06 -3.64
C CYS A 41 5.98 -3.39 -2.85
N ASN A 42 7.07 -3.71 -3.55
CA ASN A 42 8.36 -4.04 -2.97
C ASN A 42 9.00 -2.85 -2.24
N GLU A 43 8.98 -1.65 -2.83
CA GLU A 43 9.45 -0.42 -2.20
C GLU A 43 8.67 -0.09 -0.92
N LEU A 44 7.34 -0.26 -0.95
CA LEU A 44 6.49 -0.05 0.23
C LEU A 44 6.74 -1.10 1.31
N GLY A 45 6.97 -2.35 0.91
CA GLY A 45 7.44 -3.40 1.79
C GLY A 45 8.71 -3.02 2.52
N ASP A 46 9.72 -2.53 1.80
CA ASP A 46 10.98 -2.05 2.38
C ASP A 46 10.77 -0.87 3.35
N MET A 47 9.93 0.10 2.96
CA MET A 47 9.65 1.29 3.79
C MET A 47 8.95 0.92 5.11
N VAL A 48 7.86 0.16 5.03
CA VAL A 48 7.00 -0.14 6.18
C VAL A 48 7.59 -1.22 7.08
N SER A 49 8.42 -2.14 6.55
CA SER A 49 9.10 -3.15 7.37
C SER A 49 10.11 -2.57 8.37
N SER A 50 10.40 -1.27 8.29
CA SER A 50 11.12 -0.57 9.36
C SER A 50 10.34 -0.55 10.68
N LEU A 51 9.00 -0.68 10.65
CA LEU A 51 8.14 -0.84 11.83
C LEU A 51 8.12 -2.29 12.31
N ASP A 52 7.95 -2.50 13.62
CA ASP A 52 7.74 -3.83 14.21
C ASP A 52 6.26 -3.99 14.54
N LEU A 53 5.51 -4.59 13.62
CA LEU A 53 4.06 -4.75 13.77
C LEU A 53 3.66 -6.09 14.40
N THR A 54 4.64 -6.88 14.84
CA THR A 54 4.44 -8.22 15.39
C THR A 54 5.07 -8.35 16.76
N THR A 55 4.45 -9.21 17.57
CA THR A 55 4.99 -9.68 18.84
C THR A 55 5.99 -10.81 18.61
N GLN A 56 6.81 -11.12 19.62
CA GLN A 56 7.73 -12.27 19.57
C GLN A 56 7.00 -13.60 19.32
N LYS A 57 5.78 -13.76 19.87
CA LYS A 57 4.94 -14.95 19.64
C LYS A 57 4.49 -15.04 18.18
N GLU A 58 4.06 -13.94 17.59
CA GLU A 58 3.68 -13.88 16.18
C GLU A 58 4.87 -14.16 15.27
N LYS A 59 6.06 -13.60 15.56
CA LYS A 59 7.30 -13.90 14.81
C LYS A 59 7.62 -15.38 14.82
N HIS A 60 7.53 -16.04 15.98
CA HIS A 60 7.77 -17.47 16.07
C HIS A 60 6.77 -18.30 15.23
N LEU A 61 5.48 -17.92 15.29
CA LEU A 61 4.44 -18.56 14.46
C LEU A 61 4.73 -18.37 12.97
N ILE A 62 5.04 -17.14 12.56
CA ILE A 62 5.34 -16.77 11.18
C ILE A 62 6.55 -17.56 10.68
N ASN A 63 7.66 -17.55 11.42
CA ASN A 63 8.90 -18.21 11.03
C ASN A 63 8.69 -19.73 10.90
N SER A 64 8.07 -20.36 11.91
CA SER A 64 7.76 -21.80 11.88
C SER A 64 6.87 -22.19 10.70
N PHE A 65 5.80 -21.42 10.46
CA PHE A 65 4.90 -21.65 9.35
C PHE A 65 5.59 -21.44 8.00
N PHE A 66 6.33 -20.34 7.84
CA PHE A 66 6.99 -19.96 6.60
C PHE A 66 8.04 -21.00 6.19
N TRP A 67 8.90 -21.44 7.11
CA TRP A 67 9.91 -22.44 6.80
C TRP A 67 9.33 -23.83 6.54
N ARG A 68 8.18 -24.17 7.15
CA ARG A 68 7.43 -25.38 6.79
C ARG A 68 6.87 -25.34 5.36
N VAL A 69 6.57 -24.15 4.83
CA VAL A 69 6.17 -23.98 3.44
C VAL A 69 7.39 -24.01 2.51
N VAL A 70 8.46 -23.29 2.86
CA VAL A 70 9.71 -23.24 2.07
C VAL A 70 10.37 -24.61 1.96
N SER A 71 10.28 -25.47 2.98
CA SER A 71 10.84 -26.82 2.93
C SER A 71 10.23 -27.71 1.84
N ARG A 72 9.06 -27.34 1.29
CA ARG A 72 8.42 -28.03 0.16
C ARG A 72 9.00 -27.64 -1.21
N LEU A 73 9.82 -26.61 -1.26
CA LEU A 73 10.56 -26.22 -2.46
C LEU A 73 11.79 -27.11 -2.65
N ASN A 74 12.26 -27.18 -3.90
CA ASN A 74 13.55 -27.76 -4.24
C ASN A 74 14.67 -27.01 -3.51
N GLU A 75 15.75 -27.71 -3.15
CA GLU A 75 16.86 -27.12 -2.39
C GLU A 75 17.46 -25.90 -3.09
N SER A 76 17.61 -25.94 -4.41
CA SER A 76 18.10 -24.80 -5.21
C SER A 76 17.24 -23.55 -5.11
N ASP A 77 15.94 -23.70 -4.84
CA ASP A 77 14.98 -22.60 -4.80
C ASP A 77 14.90 -21.97 -3.41
N ARG A 78 15.32 -22.68 -2.34
CA ARG A 78 15.21 -22.23 -0.94
C ARG A 78 16.07 -21.01 -0.62
N ASP A 79 17.13 -20.78 -1.39
CA ASP A 79 18.05 -19.66 -1.22
C ASP A 79 17.75 -18.44 -2.09
N LEU A 80 16.64 -18.46 -2.85
CA LEU A 80 16.25 -17.33 -3.71
C LEU A 80 16.12 -16.03 -2.89
N PRO A 81 16.63 -14.89 -3.40
CA PRO A 81 16.59 -13.60 -2.67
C PRO A 81 15.18 -13.19 -2.22
N GLN A 82 14.17 -13.57 -3.00
CA GLN A 82 12.77 -13.31 -2.69
C GLN A 82 12.28 -14.03 -1.42
N ILE A 83 12.82 -15.22 -1.11
CA ILE A 83 12.45 -15.96 0.11
C ILE A 83 12.92 -15.17 1.33
N LYS A 84 14.21 -14.80 1.39
CA LYS A 84 14.80 -14.02 2.49
C LYS A 84 14.10 -12.67 2.66
N ARG A 85 13.77 -12.01 1.54
CA ARG A 85 13.07 -10.73 1.55
C ARG A 85 11.65 -10.86 2.08
N LEU A 86 10.91 -11.89 1.66
CA LEU A 86 9.55 -12.12 2.14
C LEU A 86 9.52 -12.59 3.59
N GLU A 87 10.45 -13.43 4.01
CA GLU A 87 10.63 -13.82 5.42
C GLU A 87 10.75 -12.57 6.30
N TYR A 88 11.68 -11.68 5.94
CA TYR A 88 11.87 -10.42 6.65
C TYR A 88 10.57 -9.61 6.73
N TYR A 89 9.85 -9.44 5.62
CA TYR A 89 8.58 -8.71 5.63
C TYR A 89 7.53 -9.33 6.55
N LEU A 90 7.35 -10.64 6.43
CA LEU A 90 6.35 -11.35 7.22
C LEU A 90 6.67 -11.22 8.71
N GLU A 91 7.93 -11.39 9.11
CA GLU A 91 8.35 -11.19 10.50
C GLU A 91 8.08 -9.78 11.02
N ARG A 92 8.05 -8.76 10.16
CA ARG A 92 7.66 -7.37 10.50
C ARG A 92 6.16 -7.11 10.41
N GLY A 93 5.35 -8.12 10.10
CA GLY A 93 3.89 -8.01 9.95
C GLY A 93 3.46 -7.43 8.61
N VAL A 94 4.32 -7.50 7.59
CA VAL A 94 4.10 -6.96 6.25
C VAL A 94 4.02 -8.11 5.25
N GLY A 95 2.99 -8.12 4.41
CA GLY A 95 2.84 -9.08 3.32
C GLY A 95 2.85 -8.40 1.95
N ILE A 96 3.29 -9.14 0.93
CA ILE A 96 3.29 -8.68 -0.46
C ILE A 96 2.64 -9.73 -1.36
N HIS A 97 1.77 -9.28 -2.26
CA HIS A 97 1.14 -10.11 -3.27
C HIS A 97 1.15 -9.44 -4.66
N HIS A 98 2.02 -9.94 -5.55
CA HIS A 98 1.98 -9.60 -6.96
C HIS A 98 2.51 -10.74 -7.83
N SER A 99 2.36 -10.65 -9.16
CA SER A 99 2.72 -11.72 -10.10
C SER A 99 4.23 -12.01 -10.24
N GLY A 100 5.07 -11.37 -9.43
CA GLY A 100 6.51 -11.65 -9.35
C GLY A 100 6.87 -12.55 -8.16
N ILE A 101 5.95 -12.70 -7.20
CA ILE A 101 6.10 -13.58 -6.06
C ILE A 101 5.72 -15.00 -6.44
N LEU A 102 6.56 -15.97 -6.06
CA LEU A 102 6.31 -17.39 -6.29
C LEU A 102 4.93 -17.79 -5.74
N PRO A 103 4.13 -18.61 -6.47
CA PRO A 103 2.78 -18.98 -6.04
C PRO A 103 2.69 -19.54 -4.62
N ILE A 104 3.61 -20.43 -4.24
CA ILE A 104 3.65 -21.03 -2.90
C ILE A 104 3.90 -19.99 -1.79
N LEU A 105 4.72 -18.98 -2.07
CA LEU A 105 5.02 -17.89 -1.14
C LEU A 105 3.85 -16.93 -0.98
N LYS A 106 3.11 -16.65 -2.08
CA LYS A 106 1.88 -15.86 -2.02
C LYS A 106 0.83 -16.52 -1.14
N GLN A 107 0.62 -17.83 -1.32
CA GLN A 107 -0.31 -18.59 -0.49
C GLN A 107 0.10 -18.56 0.99
N ALA A 108 1.39 -18.66 1.29
CA ALA A 108 1.87 -18.54 2.67
C ALA A 108 1.55 -17.16 3.27
N ALA A 109 1.82 -16.09 2.53
CA ALA A 109 1.54 -14.72 2.98
C ALA A 109 0.02 -14.46 3.15
N GLU A 110 -0.81 -15.01 2.26
CA GLU A 110 -2.28 -14.96 2.36
C GLU A 110 -2.79 -15.66 3.62
N MET A 111 -2.29 -16.87 3.92
CA MET A 111 -2.67 -17.61 5.13
C MET A 111 -2.29 -16.84 6.40
N LEU A 112 -1.07 -16.27 6.44
CA LEU A 112 -0.62 -15.46 7.58
C LEU A 112 -1.42 -14.13 7.73
N PHE A 113 -1.94 -13.58 6.63
CA PHE A 113 -2.86 -12.44 6.70
C PHE A 113 -4.24 -12.82 7.25
N GLN A 114 -4.76 -13.98 6.88
CA GLN A 114 -6.04 -14.49 7.39
C GLN A 114 -5.99 -14.76 8.90
N GLU A 115 -4.83 -15.21 9.41
CA GLU A 115 -4.55 -15.35 10.85
C GLU A 115 -4.31 -14.01 11.56
N VAL A 116 -4.40 -12.89 10.85
CA VAL A 116 -4.23 -11.52 11.37
C VAL A 116 -2.83 -11.28 11.98
N VAL A 117 -1.83 -12.11 11.68
CA VAL A 117 -0.44 -11.87 12.10
C VAL A 117 0.30 -10.94 11.14
N VAL A 118 -0.07 -10.96 9.86
CA VAL A 118 0.29 -9.90 8.91
C VAL A 118 -0.71 -8.76 9.04
N LYS A 119 -0.23 -7.57 9.37
CA LYS A 119 -1.06 -6.39 9.70
C LYS A 119 -1.34 -5.51 8.48
N ILE A 120 -0.43 -5.47 7.52
CA ILE A 120 -0.60 -4.77 6.23
C ILE A 120 -0.16 -5.65 5.06
N PHE A 121 -0.97 -5.66 4.01
CA PHE A 121 -0.76 -6.50 2.83
C PHE A 121 -0.77 -5.64 1.55
N PHE A 122 0.40 -5.48 0.95
CA PHE A 122 0.54 -4.74 -0.31
C PHE A 122 0.23 -5.65 -1.50
N ALA A 123 -0.78 -5.30 -2.28
CA ALA A 123 -1.25 -6.15 -3.35
C ALA A 123 -1.52 -5.38 -4.64
N THR A 124 -1.20 -5.99 -5.78
CA THR A 124 -1.69 -5.48 -7.08
C THR A 124 -3.14 -5.85 -7.30
N GLU A 125 -3.81 -5.15 -8.22
CA GLU A 125 -5.23 -5.30 -8.55
C GLU A 125 -5.71 -6.75 -8.73
N ARG A 126 -4.88 -7.64 -9.33
CA ARG A 126 -5.25 -9.05 -9.56
C ARG A 126 -5.64 -9.79 -8.28
N PHE A 127 -5.13 -9.34 -7.13
CA PHE A 127 -5.49 -9.90 -5.82
C PHE A 127 -7.01 -9.85 -5.58
N ALA A 128 -7.65 -8.76 -6.00
CA ALA A 128 -9.10 -8.59 -5.83
C ALA A 128 -9.94 -9.46 -6.79
N MET A 129 -9.34 -10.09 -7.80
CA MET A 129 -10.05 -10.91 -8.78
C MET A 129 -10.18 -12.40 -8.43
N GLY A 130 -9.41 -12.91 -7.45
CA GLY A 130 -9.26 -14.36 -7.26
C GLY A 130 -9.30 -14.87 -5.83
N VAL A 131 -9.36 -14.01 -4.82
CA VAL A 131 -9.23 -14.43 -3.41
C VAL A 131 -10.42 -13.91 -2.58
N ASN A 132 -11.02 -14.76 -1.76
CA ASN A 132 -12.02 -14.36 -0.78
C ASN A 132 -11.35 -13.91 0.53
N MET A 133 -10.57 -12.83 0.46
CA MET A 133 -9.87 -12.27 1.62
C MET A 133 -10.43 -10.88 1.94
N LEU A 134 -10.84 -10.70 3.19
CA LEU A 134 -11.40 -9.45 3.70
C LEU A 134 -10.42 -8.84 4.70
N ALA A 135 -10.39 -7.52 4.76
CA ALA A 135 -9.60 -6.74 5.70
C ALA A 135 -10.50 -5.77 6.44
N ARG A 136 -10.09 -5.29 7.61
CA ARG A 136 -10.85 -4.23 8.30
C ARG A 136 -10.81 -2.93 7.49
N THR A 137 -9.67 -2.69 6.83
CA THR A 137 -9.43 -1.50 6.02
C THR A 137 -8.83 -1.86 4.66
N VAL A 138 -9.29 -1.17 3.63
CA VAL A 138 -8.64 -1.11 2.31
C VAL A 138 -8.07 0.29 2.13
N VAL A 139 -6.84 0.38 1.63
CA VAL A 139 -6.21 1.65 1.25
C VAL A 139 -5.75 1.59 -0.21
N PHE A 140 -5.92 2.69 -0.94
CA PHE A 140 -5.39 2.88 -2.28
C PHE A 140 -4.15 3.79 -2.22
N ASP A 141 -2.99 3.29 -2.66
CA ASP A 141 -1.75 4.10 -2.83
C ASP A 141 -1.93 5.16 -3.92
N SER A 142 -2.80 4.87 -4.90
CA SER A 142 -3.18 5.78 -5.97
C SER A 142 -4.55 5.37 -6.51
N ILE A 143 -5.24 6.27 -7.21
CA ILE A 143 -6.43 5.97 -8.03
C ILE A 143 -6.12 5.97 -9.53
N ASN A 144 -4.84 6.06 -9.90
CA ASN A 144 -4.35 6.06 -11.27
C ASN A 144 -3.48 4.83 -11.50
N LYS A 145 -3.71 4.13 -12.61
CA LYS A 145 -2.96 2.92 -13.00
C LYS A 145 -2.55 3.00 -14.47
N HIS A 146 -1.46 2.31 -14.80
CA HIS A 146 -1.10 2.03 -16.18
C HIS A 146 -1.85 0.78 -16.65
N ASP A 147 -2.62 0.87 -17.72
CA ASP A 147 -3.40 -0.27 -18.24
C ASP A 147 -2.70 -1.06 -19.35
N GLY A 148 -1.47 -0.67 -19.68
CA GLY A 148 -0.67 -1.24 -20.77
C GLY A 148 -0.46 -0.25 -21.91
N LEU A 149 -1.33 0.76 -22.03
CA LEU A 149 -1.25 1.80 -23.04
C LEU A 149 -0.98 3.17 -22.42
N GLU A 150 -1.76 3.53 -21.41
CA GLU A 150 -1.65 4.83 -20.77
C GLU A 150 -1.91 4.78 -19.27
N PHE A 151 -1.60 5.88 -18.59
CA PHE A 151 -2.06 6.11 -17.23
C PHE A 151 -3.48 6.66 -17.27
N ARG A 152 -4.37 6.01 -16.54
CA ARG A 152 -5.77 6.42 -16.42
C ARG A 152 -6.28 6.21 -15.00
N ASP A 153 -7.40 6.86 -14.71
CA ASP A 153 -8.16 6.62 -13.49
C ASP A 153 -8.66 5.17 -13.41
N LEU A 154 -8.86 4.71 -12.17
CA LEU A 154 -9.59 3.47 -11.91
C LEU A 154 -11.02 3.59 -12.43
N ARG A 155 -11.45 2.54 -13.13
CA ARG A 155 -12.85 2.39 -13.50
C ARG A 155 -13.67 2.07 -12.25
N PRO A 156 -14.96 2.46 -12.19
CA PRO A 156 -15.83 2.16 -11.06
C PRO A 156 -15.83 0.69 -10.66
N ARG A 157 -15.82 -0.23 -11.64
CA ARG A 157 -15.78 -1.68 -11.39
C ARG A 157 -14.49 -2.13 -10.71
N GLU A 158 -13.34 -1.58 -11.12
CA GLU A 158 -12.03 -1.89 -10.53
C GLU A 158 -12.02 -1.40 -9.07
N TYR A 159 -12.49 -0.17 -8.84
CA TYR A 159 -12.64 0.38 -7.49
C TYR A 159 -13.55 -0.48 -6.62
N ILE A 160 -14.78 -0.78 -7.05
CA ILE A 160 -15.76 -1.57 -6.28
C ILE A 160 -15.21 -2.96 -5.94
N GLN A 161 -14.51 -3.61 -6.87
CA GLN A 161 -13.94 -4.95 -6.65
C GLN A 161 -12.86 -4.93 -5.55
N MET A 162 -12.05 -3.87 -5.51
CA MET A 162 -10.98 -3.70 -4.54
C MET A 162 -11.51 -3.19 -3.19
N SER A 163 -12.32 -2.13 -3.19
CA SER A 163 -12.88 -1.53 -1.98
C SER A 163 -13.85 -2.46 -1.26
N GLY A 164 -14.54 -3.35 -2.00
CA GLY A 164 -15.39 -4.40 -1.45
C GLY A 164 -14.66 -5.46 -0.61
N ARG A 165 -13.33 -5.38 -0.51
CA ARG A 165 -12.53 -6.20 0.44
C ARG A 165 -12.49 -5.60 1.85
N ALA A 166 -12.97 -4.38 2.04
CA ALA A 166 -13.06 -3.73 3.35
C ALA A 166 -14.29 -4.22 4.13
N GLY A 167 -14.10 -4.47 5.42
CA GLY A 167 -15.12 -4.95 6.35
C GLY A 167 -15.21 -6.48 6.36
N ARG A 168 -14.94 -7.08 7.51
CA ARG A 168 -15.07 -8.52 7.75
C ARG A 168 -16.44 -8.79 8.37
N ARG A 169 -17.29 -9.52 7.64
CA ARG A 169 -18.65 -9.86 8.07
C ARG A 169 -18.61 -10.57 9.43
N GLY A 170 -19.37 -10.05 10.40
CA GLY A 170 -19.46 -10.60 11.75
C GLY A 170 -18.33 -10.19 12.71
N LEU A 171 -17.29 -9.50 12.22
CA LEU A 171 -16.18 -9.00 13.03
C LEU A 171 -16.14 -7.47 13.09
N ASP A 172 -16.39 -6.81 11.95
CA ASP A 172 -16.34 -5.35 11.84
C ASP A 172 -17.76 -4.77 11.70
N LYS A 173 -18.05 -3.66 12.41
CA LYS A 173 -19.32 -2.91 12.26
C LYS A 173 -19.42 -2.24 10.89
N THR A 174 -18.31 -1.73 10.39
CA THR A 174 -18.17 -1.05 9.10
C THR A 174 -16.82 -1.39 8.48
N GLY A 175 -16.75 -1.43 7.14
CA GLY A 175 -15.50 -1.50 6.40
C GLY A 175 -14.95 -0.10 6.13
N ASN A 176 -13.63 0.07 6.25
CA ASN A 176 -12.98 1.36 6.00
C ASN A 176 -12.28 1.35 4.64
N VAL A 177 -12.49 2.39 3.84
CA VAL A 177 -11.82 2.57 2.55
C VAL A 177 -11.13 3.92 2.55
N ILE A 178 -9.81 3.92 2.35
CA ILE A 178 -8.96 5.11 2.41
C ILE A 178 -8.29 5.29 1.05
N ILE A 179 -8.21 6.53 0.56
CA ILE A 179 -7.44 6.89 -0.63
C ILE A 179 -6.32 7.81 -0.16
N LEU A 180 -5.06 7.43 -0.40
CA LEU A 180 -3.93 8.31 -0.13
C LEU A 180 -3.90 9.43 -1.17
N GLY A 181 -4.02 10.67 -0.71
CA GLY A 181 -3.94 11.87 -1.53
C GLY A 181 -2.69 12.66 -1.19
N TYR A 182 -2.00 13.17 -2.21
CA TYR A 182 -0.85 14.05 -2.05
C TYR A 182 -1.23 15.44 -2.54
N VAL A 183 -1.16 16.44 -1.66
CA VAL A 183 -1.36 17.84 -2.05
C VAL A 183 -0.06 18.35 -2.66
N HIS A 184 -0.06 18.56 -3.97
CA HIS A 184 1.00 19.32 -4.62
C HIS A 184 0.79 20.80 -4.35
N ILE A 185 1.55 21.35 -3.41
CA ILE A 185 1.64 22.80 -3.24
C ILE A 185 2.51 23.30 -4.39
N TRP A 186 1.85 23.87 -5.41
CA TRP A 186 2.56 24.66 -6.41
C TRP A 186 3.10 25.90 -5.71
N GLU A 187 4.41 25.95 -5.46
CA GLU A 187 5.07 27.23 -5.27
C GLU A 187 4.87 28.03 -6.56
N TRP A 188 3.94 28.98 -6.55
CA TRP A 188 3.99 30.07 -7.50
C TRP A 188 5.28 30.83 -7.23
N ARG A 189 6.39 30.43 -7.87
CA ARG A 189 7.55 31.30 -8.08
C ARG A 189 7.14 32.40 -9.05
N LEU A 190 6.27 33.29 -8.59
CA LEU A 190 6.19 34.63 -9.13
C LEU A 190 7.52 35.27 -8.75
N GLY A 191 8.43 35.39 -9.71
CA GLY A 191 9.57 36.28 -9.55
C GLY A 191 9.05 37.68 -9.17
N PRO A 192 9.84 38.48 -8.43
CA PRO A 192 9.40 39.79 -7.92
C PRO A 192 8.65 40.65 -8.95
N SER A 193 9.09 40.59 -10.21
CA SER A 193 8.51 41.35 -11.34
C SER A 193 7.10 40.93 -11.80
N LYS A 194 6.58 39.77 -11.37
CA LYS A 194 5.20 39.34 -11.66
C LYS A 194 4.23 39.56 -10.50
N LEU A 195 4.72 39.85 -9.29
CA LEU A 195 3.87 40.24 -8.16
C LEU A 195 3.30 41.65 -8.35
N ASP A 196 4.07 42.57 -8.92
CA ASP A 196 3.62 43.94 -9.20
C ASP A 196 2.37 43.97 -10.08
N ASN A 197 2.29 43.08 -11.08
CA ASN A 197 1.14 42.98 -12.00
C ASN A 197 -0.13 42.36 -11.37
N ILE A 198 0.01 41.55 -10.32
CA ILE A 198 -1.13 40.94 -9.62
C ILE A 198 -1.67 41.89 -8.54
N VAL A 199 -0.78 42.58 -7.83
CA VAL A 199 -1.17 43.62 -6.85
C VAL A 199 -1.83 44.80 -7.56
N TYR A 200 -1.34 45.24 -8.73
CA TYR A 200 -1.99 46.30 -9.51
C TYR A 200 -3.41 45.94 -9.96
N LYS A 201 -3.64 44.68 -10.38
CA LYS A 201 -4.97 44.23 -10.83
C LYS A 201 -5.98 44.09 -9.70
N LEU A 202 -5.55 43.74 -8.49
CA LEU A 202 -6.44 43.64 -7.33
C LEU A 202 -6.79 45.02 -6.75
N ALA A 203 -5.87 45.99 -6.80
CA ALA A 203 -6.14 47.35 -6.32
C ALA A 203 -7.10 48.14 -7.22
N HIS A 204 -7.24 47.79 -8.51
CA HIS A 204 -8.14 48.46 -9.46
C HIS A 204 -9.49 47.73 -9.64
N ALA A 205 -9.67 46.56 -9.01
CA ALA A 205 -10.94 45.82 -9.02
C ALA A 205 -11.85 46.16 -7.82
N SER A 206 -11.38 47.00 -6.90
CA SER A 206 -12.08 47.36 -5.66
C SER A 206 -12.36 48.87 -5.53
N ASN A 207 -12.58 49.56 -6.64
CA ASN A 207 -13.29 50.84 -6.61
C ASN A 207 -14.48 50.74 -7.58
N PRO A 208 -15.74 50.89 -7.10
CA PRO A 208 -16.93 50.81 -7.94
C PRO A 208 -17.03 51.95 -8.95
#